data_AF-A0A1R3TWU4-F1
#
_entry.id   AF-A0A1R3TWU4-F1
#
_cell.length_a   1.000
_cell.length_b   1.000
_cell.length_c   1.000
_cell.angle_alpha   90.00
_cell.angle_beta   90.00
_cell.angle_gamma   90.00
#
_symmetry.space_group_name_H-M   'P 1'
#
loop_
_entity.id
_entity.type
_entity.pdbx_description
1 polymer ?
#
loop_
_entity_poly.entity_id
_entity_poly.type
_entity_poly.pdbx_seq_one_letter_code
_entity_poly.pdbx_strand_id
1 'polypeptide(L)'
;MRLIFAAAITLVAITGIFGAYSTLPSKTTDNDFSNHYLQLARNSPDLLGKVIKSTLPNCLTDAARVLLDDQMIADLATKTFFKSGVLMAEGKKAEQSAKEFIPWIVKQAEPLGPVQKKTYLALVKGELTSPDVILCVHSSIKTLIDKRIDLKASVWDIRT
;
A
#
# COMPACT_ATOMS: atom_id res chain seq x y z
N MET A 1 56.30 19.43 -30.44
CA MET A 1 56.55 18.84 -29.10
C MET A 1 55.21 18.64 -28.41
N ARG A 2 54.97 17.43 -27.89
CA ARG A 2 53.84 17.09 -27.03
C ARG A 2 53.98 17.80 -25.69
N LEU A 3 52.89 18.28 -25.10
CA LEU A 3 52.65 18.21 -23.66
C LEU A 3 51.14 18.31 -23.41
N ILE A 4 50.58 17.20 -22.94
CA ILE A 4 49.23 17.08 -22.40
C ILE A 4 49.31 17.49 -20.93
N PHE A 5 48.42 18.35 -20.46
CA PHE A 5 48.08 18.42 -19.04
C PHE A 5 46.56 18.45 -18.91
N ALA A 6 46.02 17.32 -18.43
CA ALA A 6 44.68 17.21 -17.89
C ALA A 6 44.67 17.86 -16.49
N ALA A 7 43.64 18.63 -16.18
CA ALA A 7 43.26 18.96 -14.82
C ALA A 7 41.73 19.03 -14.72
N ALA A 8 41.24 18.44 -13.65
CA ALA A 8 39.87 17.98 -13.44
C ALA A 8 38.99 19.01 -12.72
N ILE A 9 37.70 18.97 -13.03
CA ILE A 9 36.50 19.04 -12.16
C ILE A 9 36.53 20.08 -11.02
N THR A 10 35.55 20.99 -11.01
CA THR A 10 34.48 21.00 -9.97
C THR A 10 33.36 21.98 -10.30
N LEU A 11 32.13 21.46 -10.11
CA LEU A 11 30.86 22.17 -9.96
C LEU A 11 31.00 23.38 -9.03
N VAL A 12 30.26 24.46 -9.28
CA VAL A 12 28.97 24.75 -8.62
C VAL A 12 28.18 25.76 -9.47
N ALA A 13 27.19 25.29 -10.23
CA ALA A 13 26.15 26.17 -10.75
C ALA A 13 25.02 26.22 -9.72
N ILE A 14 25.09 27.21 -8.84
CA ILE A 14 24.00 27.64 -7.97
C ILE A 14 22.99 28.35 -8.86
N THR A 15 21.99 27.64 -9.37
CA THR A 15 20.83 28.30 -10.00
C THR A 15 19.54 27.55 -9.65
N GLY A 16 18.78 28.15 -8.74
CA GLY A 16 17.31 28.18 -8.83
C GLY A 16 16.54 26.99 -8.29
N ILE A 17 16.38 26.90 -6.96
CA ILE A 17 15.48 25.97 -6.26
C ILE A 17 13.99 26.41 -6.37
N PHE A 18 13.58 27.06 -7.47
CA PHE A 18 12.20 27.53 -7.66
C PHE A 18 11.59 27.08 -9.00
N GLY A 19 11.85 25.82 -9.38
CA GLY A 19 11.31 25.23 -10.61
C GLY A 19 10.85 23.77 -10.50
N ALA A 20 10.80 23.18 -9.30
CA ALA A 20 10.45 21.76 -9.11
C ALA A 20 8.95 21.51 -8.85
N TYR A 21 8.07 22.44 -9.24
CA TYR A 21 6.62 22.27 -9.24
C TYR A 21 6.07 22.11 -10.67
N SER A 22 6.70 21.27 -11.49
CA SER A 22 6.14 20.94 -12.82
C SER A 22 6.62 19.62 -13.41
N THR A 23 6.68 18.56 -12.61
CA THR A 23 6.52 17.20 -13.14
C THR A 23 5.50 16.48 -12.27
N LEU A 24 4.22 16.72 -12.57
CA LEU A 24 3.17 15.74 -12.28
C LEU A 24 3.72 14.37 -12.68
N PRO A 25 3.82 13.39 -11.77
CA PRO A 25 4.24 12.04 -12.14
C PRO A 25 3.36 11.58 -13.29
N SER A 26 4.02 11.24 -14.38
CA SER A 26 3.45 10.71 -15.60
C SER A 26 2.35 9.70 -15.28
N LYS A 27 1.21 9.78 -15.99
CA LYS A 27 0.12 8.79 -16.02
C LYS A 27 0.59 7.31 -16.11
N THR A 28 1.85 7.06 -16.48
CA THR A 28 2.45 5.72 -16.52
C THR A 28 2.72 5.14 -15.12
N THR A 29 3.14 5.92 -14.12
CA THR A 29 3.58 5.35 -12.82
C THR A 29 2.45 4.89 -11.90
N ASP A 30 1.27 5.51 -11.97
CA ASP A 30 0.11 5.07 -11.18
C ASP A 30 -0.54 3.80 -11.75
N ASN A 31 -0.46 3.62 -13.08
CA ASN A 31 -0.85 2.38 -13.73
C ASN A 31 0.07 1.22 -13.33
N ASP A 32 1.38 1.47 -13.20
CA ASP A 32 2.34 0.41 -12.87
C ASP A 32 2.13 -0.16 -11.46
N PHE A 33 1.94 0.70 -10.45
CA PHE A 33 1.64 0.23 -9.08
C PHE A 33 0.30 -0.50 -9.02
N SER A 34 -0.75 0.07 -9.63
CA SER A 34 -2.08 -0.56 -9.62
C SER A 34 -2.07 -1.93 -10.30
N ASN A 35 -1.37 -2.06 -11.43
CA ASN A 35 -1.19 -3.33 -12.13
C ASN A 35 -0.40 -4.34 -11.27
N HIS A 36 0.71 -3.95 -10.67
CA HIS A 36 1.49 -4.83 -9.79
C HIS A 36 0.69 -5.27 -8.55
N TYR A 37 -0.06 -4.35 -7.95
CA TYR A 37 -0.93 -4.65 -6.81
C TYR A 37 -1.98 -5.70 -7.20
N LEU A 38 -2.65 -5.53 -8.35
CA LEU A 38 -3.63 -6.49 -8.85
C LEU A 38 -3.01 -7.84 -9.21
N GLN A 39 -1.80 -7.84 -9.80
CA GLN A 39 -1.06 -9.07 -10.07
C GLN A 39 -0.71 -9.83 -8.79
N LEU A 40 -0.22 -9.14 -7.76
CA LEU A 40 0.06 -9.74 -6.45
C LEU A 40 -1.21 -10.24 -5.77
N ALA A 41 -2.29 -9.47 -5.82
CA ALA A 41 -3.57 -9.89 -5.27
C ALA A 41 -4.12 -11.17 -5.93
N ARG A 42 -3.81 -11.41 -7.21
CA ARG A 42 -4.24 -12.61 -7.96
C ARG A 42 -3.28 -13.79 -7.78
N ASN A 43 -1.98 -13.54 -7.91
CA ASN A 43 -0.97 -14.59 -8.01
C ASN A 43 -0.36 -14.95 -6.65
N SER A 44 -0.42 -14.05 -5.67
CA SER A 44 0.18 -14.22 -4.35
C SER A 44 -0.60 -13.48 -3.25
N PRO A 45 -1.91 -13.76 -3.10
CA PRO A 45 -2.76 -13.04 -2.14
C PRO A 45 -2.24 -13.13 -0.70
N ASP A 46 -1.64 -14.27 -0.32
CA ASP A 46 -1.07 -14.49 1.02
C ASP A 46 0.14 -13.59 1.29
N LEU A 47 0.98 -13.35 0.27
CA LEU A 47 2.13 -12.46 0.40
C LEU A 47 1.66 -11.02 0.63
N LEU A 48 0.70 -10.56 -0.17
CA LEU A 48 0.12 -9.23 -0.01
C LEU A 48 -0.59 -9.08 1.34
N GLY A 49 -1.36 -10.08 1.76
CA GLY A 49 -1.99 -10.13 3.08
C GLY A 49 -0.97 -10.05 4.22
N LYS A 50 0.15 -10.79 4.12
CA LYS A 50 1.23 -10.75 5.11
C LYS A 50 1.89 -9.38 5.18
N VAL A 51 2.11 -8.73 4.03
CA VAL A 51 2.67 -7.37 3.96
C VAL A 51 1.72 -6.35 4.60
N ILE A 52 0.42 -6.42 4.31
CA ILE A 52 -0.58 -5.54 4.92
C ILE A 52 -0.59 -5.75 6.43
N LYS A 53 -0.65 -7.02 6.88
CA LYS A 53 -0.71 -7.38 8.29
C LYS A 53 0.51 -6.91 9.08
N SER A 54 1.71 -6.96 8.50
CA SER A 54 2.93 -6.47 9.17
C SER A 54 3.07 -4.94 9.15
N THR A 55 2.46 -4.28 8.16
CA THR A 55 2.51 -2.83 8.00
C THR A 55 1.52 -2.13 8.91
N LEU A 56 0.28 -2.66 8.97
CA LEU A 56 -0.86 -2.00 9.58
C LEU A 56 -0.62 -1.51 11.03
N PRO A 57 -0.04 -2.30 11.95
CA PRO A 57 0.20 -1.84 13.32
C PRO A 57 1.07 -0.59 13.41
N ASN A 58 2.03 -0.43 12.49
CA ASN A 58 2.96 0.71 12.48
C ASN A 58 2.33 1.99 11.92
N CYS A 59 1.19 1.86 11.24
CA CYS A 59 0.45 2.99 10.69
C CYS A 59 -0.63 3.51 11.65
N LEU A 60 -0.97 2.75 12.70
CA LEU A 60 -1.96 3.13 13.70
C LEU A 60 -1.31 3.84 14.90
N THR A 61 -2.09 4.66 15.59
CA THR A 61 -1.71 5.18 16.91
C THR A 61 -1.60 4.04 17.92
N ASP A 62 -0.92 4.28 19.05
CA ASP A 62 -0.79 3.28 20.10
C ASP A 62 -2.16 2.82 20.65
N ALA A 63 -3.15 3.72 20.71
CA ALA A 63 -4.50 3.39 21.17
C ALA A 63 -5.25 2.47 20.20
N ALA A 64 -5.16 2.73 18.89
CA ALA A 64 -5.79 1.89 17.88
C ALA A 64 -5.04 0.57 17.64
N ARG A 65 -3.71 0.58 17.81
CA ARG A 65 -2.85 -0.60 17.64
C ARG A 65 -3.24 -1.73 18.59
N VAL A 66 -3.55 -1.42 19.86
CA VAL A 66 -3.99 -2.41 20.87
C VAL A 66 -5.26 -3.15 20.42
N LEU A 67 -6.12 -2.52 19.62
CA LEU A 67 -7.32 -3.17 19.10
C LEU A 67 -7.02 -4.31 18.12
N LEU A 68 -5.78 -4.38 17.61
CA LEU A 68 -5.29 -5.47 16.76
C LEU A 68 -4.74 -6.67 17.55
N ASP A 69 -4.71 -6.63 18.89
CA ASP A 69 -4.25 -7.77 19.69
C ASP A 69 -5.20 -8.98 19.57
N ASP A 70 -6.48 -8.74 19.25
CA ASP A 70 -7.40 -9.79 18.84
C ASP A 70 -7.15 -10.18 17.39
N GLN A 71 -6.70 -11.42 17.17
CA GLN A 71 -6.36 -11.95 15.86
C GLN A 71 -7.51 -11.87 14.84
N MET A 72 -8.77 -12.06 15.28
CA MET A 72 -9.91 -11.99 14.37
C MET A 72 -10.15 -10.56 13.88
N ILE A 73 -9.87 -9.56 14.72
CA ILE A 73 -9.91 -8.15 14.35
C ILE A 73 -8.77 -7.81 13.41
N ALA A 74 -7.54 -8.25 13.73
CA ALA A 74 -6.38 -8.03 12.90
C ALA A 74 -6.54 -8.62 11.49
N ASP A 75 -7.10 -9.83 11.40
CA ASP A 75 -7.35 -10.51 10.13
C ASP A 75 -8.45 -9.81 9.34
N LEU A 76 -9.55 -9.36 9.98
CA LEU A 76 -10.58 -8.60 9.30
C LEU A 76 -10.05 -7.23 8.83
N ALA A 77 -9.25 -6.54 9.63
CA ALA A 77 -8.61 -5.28 9.25
C ALA A 77 -7.64 -5.45 8.07
N THR A 78 -6.87 -6.53 8.06
CA THR A 78 -5.99 -6.88 6.94
C THR A 78 -6.79 -7.12 5.66
N LYS A 79 -7.86 -7.93 5.75
CA LYS A 79 -8.80 -8.20 4.66
C LYS A 79 -9.47 -6.93 4.13
N THR A 80 -9.78 -5.99 5.02
CA THR A 80 -10.35 -4.69 4.69
C THR A 80 -9.41 -3.91 3.77
N PHE A 81 -8.15 -3.76 4.17
CA PHE A 81 -7.13 -3.09 3.35
C PHE A 81 -6.83 -3.81 2.05
N PHE A 82 -6.79 -5.15 2.08
CA PHE A 82 -6.61 -5.94 0.88
C PHE A 82 -7.69 -5.61 -0.16
N LYS A 83 -8.97 -5.68 0.27
CA LYS A 83 -10.11 -5.45 -0.62
C LYS A 83 -10.21 -3.99 -1.06
N SER A 84 -9.97 -3.02 -0.18
CA SER A 84 -9.98 -1.60 -0.55
C SER A 84 -8.88 -1.31 -1.58
N GLY A 85 -7.68 -1.86 -1.39
CA GLY A 85 -6.58 -1.70 -2.33
C GLY A 85 -6.87 -2.29 -3.70
N VAL A 86 -7.54 -3.46 -3.77
CA VAL A 86 -8.00 -4.03 -5.06
C VAL A 86 -8.99 -3.07 -5.75
N LEU A 87 -9.99 -2.58 -5.03
CA LEU A 87 -11.01 -1.69 -5.62
C LEU A 87 -10.41 -0.35 -6.08
N MET A 88 -9.43 0.19 -5.34
CA MET A 88 -8.68 1.38 -5.72
C MET A 88 -7.82 1.13 -6.96
N ALA A 89 -7.09 0.02 -7.01
CA ALA A 89 -6.25 -0.35 -8.15
C ALA A 89 -7.05 -0.70 -9.41
N GLU A 90 -8.30 -1.15 -9.27
CA GLU A 90 -9.24 -1.32 -10.38
C GLU A 90 -9.73 0.01 -10.96
N GLY A 91 -9.43 1.15 -10.33
CA GLY A 91 -9.85 2.48 -10.79
C GLY A 91 -11.36 2.73 -10.66
N LYS A 92 -12.06 1.94 -9.83
CA LYS A 92 -13.50 2.13 -9.58
C LYS A 92 -13.74 3.45 -8.85
N LYS A 93 -14.82 4.14 -9.20
CA LYS A 93 -15.26 5.33 -8.46
C LYS A 93 -15.62 4.97 -7.02
N ALA A 94 -15.48 5.92 -6.11
CA ALA A 94 -15.74 5.71 -4.68
C ALA A 94 -17.14 5.13 -4.42
N GLU A 95 -18.16 5.61 -5.13
CA GLU A 95 -19.54 5.13 -4.95
C GLU A 95 -19.73 3.68 -5.42
N GLN A 96 -19.02 3.29 -6.49
CA GLN A 96 -19.04 1.92 -6.99
C GLN A 96 -18.29 0.98 -6.04
N SER A 97 -17.11 1.42 -5.58
CA SER A 97 -16.33 0.70 -4.58
C SER A 97 -17.11 0.53 -3.28
N ALA A 98 -17.81 1.54 -2.79
CA ALA A 98 -18.61 1.46 -1.57
C ALA A 98 -19.76 0.44 -1.66
N LYS A 99 -20.46 0.38 -2.82
CA LYS A 99 -21.54 -0.59 -3.07
C LYS A 99 -21.07 -2.05 -3.00
N GLU A 100 -19.82 -2.30 -3.33
CA GLU A 100 -19.22 -3.65 -3.25
C GLU A 100 -18.56 -3.90 -1.89
N PHE A 101 -17.83 -2.91 -1.38
CA PHE A 101 -16.98 -3.01 -0.20
C PHE A 101 -17.79 -3.16 1.10
N ILE A 102 -18.82 -2.34 1.29
CA ILE A 102 -19.60 -2.33 2.54
C ILE A 102 -20.30 -3.68 2.75
N PRO A 103 -21.08 -4.23 1.79
CA PRO A 103 -21.68 -5.55 1.96
C PRO A 103 -20.64 -6.65 2.17
N TRP A 104 -19.49 -6.56 1.50
CA TRP A 104 -18.42 -7.54 1.66
C TRP A 104 -17.84 -7.53 3.07
N ILE A 105 -17.55 -6.37 3.65
CA ILE A 105 -17.06 -6.26 5.05
C ILE A 105 -18.10 -6.79 6.02
N VAL A 106 -19.38 -6.42 5.85
CA VAL A 106 -20.45 -6.90 6.73
C VAL A 106 -20.49 -8.42 6.73
N LYS A 107 -20.40 -9.04 5.54
CA LYS A 107 -20.31 -10.49 5.40
C LYS A 107 -19.06 -11.08 6.06
N GLN A 108 -17.89 -10.47 5.88
CA GLN A 108 -16.66 -10.93 6.52
C GLN A 108 -16.70 -10.80 8.06
N ALA A 109 -17.51 -9.88 8.58
CA ALA A 109 -17.69 -9.67 10.02
C ALA A 109 -18.75 -10.59 10.65
N GLU A 110 -19.55 -11.32 9.88
CA GLU A 110 -20.56 -12.28 10.39
C GLU A 110 -20.05 -13.23 11.48
N PRO A 111 -18.89 -13.91 11.32
CA PRO A 111 -18.39 -14.87 12.31
C PRO A 111 -17.86 -14.22 13.59
N LEU A 112 -17.71 -12.90 13.64
CA LEU A 112 -17.22 -12.20 14.83
C LEU A 112 -18.27 -12.20 15.96
N GLY A 113 -17.78 -12.35 17.19
CA GLY A 113 -18.57 -12.14 18.39
C GLY A 113 -19.01 -10.68 18.56
N PRO A 114 -19.98 -10.38 19.44
CA PRO A 114 -20.48 -9.02 19.66
C PRO A 114 -19.39 -8.03 20.08
N VAL A 115 -18.48 -8.45 20.97
CA VAL A 115 -17.35 -7.64 21.44
C VAL A 115 -16.42 -7.32 20.27
N GLN A 116 -16.07 -8.33 19.47
CA GLN A 116 -15.21 -8.16 18.31
C GLN A 116 -15.81 -7.23 17.25
N LYS A 117 -17.11 -7.37 16.96
CA LYS A 117 -17.82 -6.45 16.05
C LYS A 117 -17.75 -5.01 16.53
N LYS A 118 -17.94 -4.78 17.84
CA LYS A 118 -17.82 -3.45 18.44
C LYS A 118 -16.39 -2.91 18.34
N THR A 119 -15.38 -3.73 18.62
CA THR A 119 -13.96 -3.37 18.51
C THR A 119 -13.58 -3.00 17.09
N TYR A 120 -13.94 -3.84 16.11
CA TYR A 120 -13.66 -3.57 14.70
C TYR A 120 -14.37 -2.29 14.23
N LEU A 121 -15.62 -2.07 14.64
CA LEU A 121 -16.34 -0.85 14.30
C LEU A 121 -15.70 0.40 14.91
N ALA A 122 -15.18 0.31 16.14
CA ALA A 122 -14.44 1.40 16.76
C ALA A 122 -13.14 1.71 15.98
N LEU A 123 -12.43 0.66 15.57
CA LEU A 123 -11.23 0.77 14.75
C LEU A 123 -11.52 1.42 13.39
N VAL A 124 -12.59 1.02 12.70
CA VAL A 124 -13.03 1.61 11.43
C VAL A 124 -13.44 3.07 11.59
N LYS A 125 -14.26 3.40 12.58
CA LYS A 125 -14.73 4.78 12.80
C LYS A 125 -13.64 5.72 13.29
N GLY A 126 -12.62 5.19 13.96
CA GLY A 126 -11.49 5.95 14.46
C GLY A 126 -10.41 6.15 13.40
N GLU A 127 -9.67 5.09 13.09
CA GLU A 127 -8.38 5.22 12.40
C GLU A 127 -8.24 4.39 11.13
N LEU A 128 -8.88 3.21 11.04
CA LEU A 128 -8.63 2.28 9.93
C LEU A 128 -8.93 2.88 8.56
N THR A 129 -9.92 3.77 8.48
CA THR A 129 -10.29 4.46 7.23
C THR A 129 -9.85 5.92 7.23
N SER A 130 -8.99 6.33 8.16
CA SER A 130 -8.44 7.69 8.16
C SER A 130 -7.48 7.86 6.97
N PRO A 131 -7.40 9.07 6.37
CA PRO A 131 -6.50 9.33 5.26
C PRO A 131 -5.04 9.00 5.57
N ASP A 132 -4.56 9.31 6.77
CA ASP A 132 -3.18 9.11 7.18
C ASP A 132 -2.81 7.62 7.24
N VAL A 133 -3.67 6.79 7.82
CA VAL A 133 -3.46 5.33 7.89
C VAL A 133 -3.51 4.72 6.49
N ILE A 134 -4.47 5.14 5.66
CA ILE A 134 -4.57 4.68 4.27
C ILE A 134 -3.27 5.03 3.51
N LEU A 135 -2.82 6.28 3.59
CA LEU A 135 -1.58 6.72 2.93
C LEU A 135 -0.35 5.97 3.45
N CYS A 136 -0.25 5.76 4.77
CA CYS A 136 0.85 5.02 5.38
C CYS A 136 0.89 3.56 4.90
N VAL A 137 -0.26 2.87 4.91
CA VAL A 137 -0.35 1.47 4.47
C VAL A 137 -0.04 1.36 2.98
N HIS A 138 -0.65 2.19 2.13
CA HIS A 138 -0.43 2.15 0.69
C HIS A 138 1.01 2.52 0.29
N SER A 139 1.61 3.55 0.89
CA SER A 139 2.99 3.94 0.62
C SER A 139 4.00 2.88 1.07
N SER A 140 3.74 2.22 2.18
CA SER A 140 4.56 1.11 2.69
C SER A 140 4.46 -0.12 1.78
N ILE A 141 3.24 -0.48 1.35
CA ILE A 141 3.02 -1.55 0.37
C ILE A 141 3.75 -1.23 -0.94
N LYS A 142 3.58 -0.02 -1.47
CA LYS A 142 4.27 0.44 -2.70
C LYS A 142 5.79 0.32 -2.56
N THR A 143 6.35 0.83 -1.48
CA THR A 143 7.79 0.74 -1.21
C THR A 143 8.26 -0.71 -1.12
N LEU A 144 7.47 -1.61 -0.54
CA LEU A 144 7.81 -3.03 -0.42
C LEU A 144 7.69 -3.78 -1.74
N ILE A 145 6.67 -3.47 -2.56
CA ILE A 145 6.54 -3.98 -3.92
C ILE A 145 7.76 -3.53 -4.74
N ASP A 146 8.10 -2.24 -4.70
CA ASP A 146 9.18 -1.67 -5.50
C ASP A 146 10.59 -2.10 -5.04
N LYS A 147 10.81 -2.35 -3.73
CA LYS A 147 12.15 -2.67 -3.17
C LYS A 147 12.40 -4.14 -2.86
N ARG A 148 11.36 -4.95 -2.59
CA ARG A 148 11.53 -6.33 -2.08
C ARG A 148 10.82 -7.39 -2.90
N ILE A 149 9.84 -7.02 -3.72
CA ILE A 149 9.25 -7.92 -4.70
C ILE A 149 10.00 -7.68 -6.02
N ASP A 150 11.27 -8.05 -6.03
CA ASP A 150 12.01 -8.18 -7.27
C ASP A 150 11.34 -9.33 -8.05
N LEU A 151 10.43 -8.96 -8.96
CA LEU A 151 9.66 -9.84 -9.83
C LEU A 151 10.54 -10.79 -10.66
N LYS A 152 11.87 -10.66 -10.63
CA LYS A 152 12.81 -11.67 -11.13
C LYS A 152 12.68 -13.03 -10.43
N ALA A 153 12.23 -13.08 -9.16
CA ALA A 153 11.94 -14.35 -8.49
C ALA A 153 10.67 -15.01 -9.04
N SER A 154 9.62 -14.24 -9.32
CA SER A 154 8.37 -14.76 -9.92
C SER A 154 8.50 -15.17 -11.40
N VAL A 155 9.55 -14.73 -12.11
CA VAL A 155 9.84 -15.22 -13.47
C VAL A 155 10.55 -16.58 -13.43
N TRP A 156 11.17 -16.97 -12.31
CA TRP A 156 11.79 -18.29 -12.15
C TRP A 156 10.75 -19.41 -11.93
N ASP A 157 9.67 -19.14 -11.19
CA ASP A 157 8.58 -20.12 -10.96
C ASP A 157 7.70 -20.39 -12.20
N ILE A 158 7.83 -19.60 -13.27
CA ILE A 158 7.08 -19.79 -14.54
C ILE A 158 7.89 -20.64 -15.54
N ARG A 159 9.14 -21.03 -15.21
CA ARG A 159 10.02 -21.84 -16.08
C ARG A 159 10.29 -23.26 -15.60
N THR A 160 9.73 -23.68 -14.47
CA THR A 160 9.73 -25.07 -13.98
C THR A 160 8.37 -25.70 -14.19
#